data_AF-A0A1D9Q9D3-F1
#
_entry.id   AF-A0A1D9Q9D3-F1
#
_cell.length_a   1.000
_cell.length_b   1.000
_cell.length_c   1.000
_cell.angle_alpha   90.00
_cell.angle_beta   90.00
_cell.angle_gamma   90.00
#
_symmetry.space_group_name_H-M   'P 1'
#
loop_
_entity.id
_entity.type
_entity.pdbx_description
1 polymer ?
#
loop_
_entity_poly.entity_id
_entity_poly.type
_entity_poly.pdbx_seq_one_letter_code
_entity_poly.pdbx_strand_id
1 'polypeptide(L)'
;MSTTSPPSQTPHTPLKPPTPAPIPTHLILLTCHSIYTSGPPTSPTSWLLAPFQKGGTEHLTFISHITLASSLLSSDPNALLVISGGYTRKEVRKSEARGYFEVGVERGLWSEEGMDNGRIILEEGALDSFGNLLRGLLAFWRGAGRWPGKVTVVSHGFKGERFLRLHCRALRVGLGRGGDEEGEEGEGDEVNEGKEVGKGRGVEVVFLGRNPSFMDPESAEFDEEKCEDTIGGEREKGYGEWREDLWGTGKRLRGKRDARDAWGGGMENGVDDKMGKERPLFESEEERVKSGLRTRWLEGEDGLVREEVILEGVDMPWEGER
;
A
#
# COMPACT_ATOMS: atom_id res chain seq x y z
N MET A 1 25.33 -31.70 -67.02
CA MET A 1 25.29 -32.29 -65.67
C MET A 1 25.69 -31.19 -64.70
N SER A 2 24.72 -30.63 -63.97
CA SER A 2 24.89 -29.42 -63.16
C SER A 2 25.28 -29.80 -61.73
N THR A 3 26.35 -29.22 -61.21
CA THR A 3 26.87 -29.46 -59.86
C THR A 3 26.29 -28.44 -58.88
N THR A 4 25.44 -28.89 -57.96
CA THR A 4 24.93 -28.09 -56.84
C THR A 4 25.78 -28.29 -55.59
N SER A 5 26.35 -27.21 -55.06
CA SER A 5 27.06 -27.17 -53.78
C SER A 5 26.08 -27.15 -52.58
N PRO A 6 26.45 -27.69 -51.41
CA PRO A 6 25.58 -27.71 -50.23
C PRO A 6 25.57 -26.35 -49.50
N PRO A 7 24.51 -26.04 -48.72
CA PRO A 7 24.38 -24.77 -48.02
C PRO A 7 25.34 -24.65 -46.83
N SER A 8 25.86 -23.45 -46.64
CA SER A 8 26.73 -23.06 -45.52
C SER A 8 25.95 -23.04 -44.21
N GLN A 9 26.40 -23.79 -43.21
CA GLN A 9 25.88 -23.71 -41.85
C GLN A 9 26.45 -22.46 -41.17
N THR A 10 25.58 -21.51 -40.82
CA THR A 10 25.95 -20.38 -39.97
C THR A 10 26.19 -20.87 -38.54
N PRO A 11 27.28 -20.47 -37.87
CA PRO A 11 27.54 -20.88 -36.49
C PRO A 11 26.46 -20.31 -35.55
N HIS A 12 25.78 -21.19 -34.82
CA HIS A 12 24.88 -20.81 -33.73
C HIS A 12 25.70 -20.25 -32.58
N THR A 13 25.69 -18.93 -32.39
CA THR A 13 26.22 -18.30 -31.18
C THR A 13 25.35 -18.73 -30.00
N PRO A 14 25.90 -19.33 -28.93
CA PRO A 14 25.13 -19.65 -27.74
C PRO A 14 24.56 -18.36 -27.14
N LEU A 15 23.23 -18.27 -27.00
CA LEU A 15 22.60 -17.20 -26.25
C LEU A 15 23.13 -17.23 -24.82
N LYS A 16 23.76 -16.12 -24.39
CA LYS A 16 24.20 -15.92 -23.02
C LYS A 16 22.98 -16.11 -22.10
N PRO A 17 23.07 -16.88 -21.01
CA PRO A 17 21.95 -17.04 -20.09
C PRO A 17 21.51 -15.66 -19.59
N PRO A 18 20.18 -15.42 -19.44
CA PRO A 18 19.68 -14.14 -18.98
C PRO A 18 20.29 -13.82 -17.62
N THR A 19 20.81 -12.60 -17.48
CA THR A 19 21.29 -12.08 -16.20
C THR A 19 20.15 -12.13 -15.18
N PRO A 20 20.37 -12.57 -13.93
CA PRO A 20 19.34 -12.55 -12.90
C PRO A 20 18.76 -11.14 -12.77
N ALA A 21 17.43 -11.03 -12.62
CA ALA A 21 16.78 -9.76 -12.34
C ALA A 21 17.39 -9.13 -11.06
N PRO A 22 17.53 -7.79 -11.00
CA PRO A 22 18.04 -7.13 -9.81
C PRO A 22 17.13 -7.40 -8.62
N ILE A 23 17.72 -7.56 -7.43
CA ILE A 23 16.94 -7.67 -6.19
C ILE A 23 16.31 -6.29 -5.93
N PRO A 24 14.98 -6.18 -5.80
CA PRO A 24 14.33 -4.88 -5.62
C PRO A 24 14.85 -4.12 -4.39
N THR A 25 14.94 -2.79 -4.53
CA THR A 25 15.32 -1.87 -3.44
C THR A 25 14.31 -0.74 -3.25
N HIS A 26 13.29 -0.65 -4.11
CA HIS A 26 12.29 0.40 -4.10
C HIS A 26 10.89 -0.21 -3.98
N LEU A 27 10.21 0.08 -2.88
CA LEU A 27 8.80 -0.24 -2.69
C LEU A 27 7.94 0.83 -3.37
N ILE A 28 7.13 0.44 -4.35
CA ILE A 28 5.98 1.24 -4.78
C ILE A 28 4.77 0.71 -4.00
N LEU A 29 4.25 1.49 -3.07
CA LEU A 29 3.09 1.14 -2.27
C LEU A 29 1.82 1.77 -2.85
N LEU A 30 0.99 0.97 -3.50
CA LEU A 30 -0.34 1.36 -3.96
C LEU A 30 -1.38 1.05 -2.88
N THR A 31 -1.90 2.09 -2.23
CA THR A 31 -2.90 1.90 -1.16
C THR A 31 -4.31 1.83 -1.75
N CYS A 32 -5.12 0.87 -1.32
CA CYS A 32 -6.48 0.75 -1.80
C CYS A 32 -7.49 1.54 -0.95
N HIS A 33 -8.63 1.86 -1.57
CA HIS A 33 -9.67 2.71 -0.99
C HIS A 33 -11.11 2.19 -1.22
N SER A 34 -11.26 1.13 -2.02
CA SER A 34 -12.53 0.49 -2.35
C SER A 34 -12.27 -0.90 -2.97
N ILE A 35 -13.32 -1.71 -3.12
CA ILE A 35 -13.21 -3.03 -3.75
C ILE A 35 -13.85 -2.96 -5.13
N TYR A 36 -13.05 -3.16 -6.18
CA TYR A 36 -13.57 -3.46 -7.52
C TYR A 36 -14.22 -4.85 -7.52
N THR A 37 -15.46 -4.94 -7.97
CA THR A 37 -16.23 -6.19 -7.98
C THR A 37 -16.12 -6.88 -9.33
N SER A 38 -16.74 -6.30 -10.37
CA SER A 38 -16.72 -6.78 -11.75
C SER A 38 -17.36 -5.76 -12.70
N GLY A 39 -17.16 -5.93 -14.01
CA GLY A 39 -17.71 -5.06 -15.05
C GLY A 39 -16.79 -3.86 -15.34
N PRO A 40 -17.24 -2.86 -16.12
CA PRO A 40 -16.36 -1.79 -16.58
C PRO A 40 -15.77 -1.00 -15.40
N PRO A 41 -14.42 -0.93 -15.21
CA PRO A 41 -13.81 -0.21 -14.09
C PRO A 41 -14.15 1.28 -14.05
N THR A 42 -14.49 1.87 -15.19
CA THR A 42 -14.96 3.26 -15.30
C THR A 42 -16.43 3.46 -14.90
N SER A 43 -17.12 2.40 -14.49
CA SER A 43 -18.47 2.48 -13.95
C SER A 43 -18.43 2.51 -12.42
N PRO A 44 -19.10 3.46 -11.73
CA PRO A 44 -19.16 3.47 -10.27
C PRO A 44 -19.84 2.23 -9.69
N THR A 45 -20.71 1.54 -10.45
CA THR A 45 -21.40 0.32 -10.01
C THR A 45 -20.51 -0.91 -9.98
N SER A 46 -19.34 -0.86 -10.63
CA SER A 46 -18.31 -1.91 -10.58
C SER A 46 -17.44 -1.83 -9.33
N TRP A 47 -17.75 -0.91 -8.40
CA TRP A 47 -17.00 -0.71 -7.17
C TRP A 47 -17.93 -0.69 -5.95
N LEU A 48 -17.48 -1.32 -4.86
CA LEU A 48 -18.11 -1.19 -3.55
C LEU A 48 -17.69 0.11 -2.86
N LEU A 49 -18.32 1.20 -3.29
CA LEU A 49 -18.10 2.55 -2.76
C LEU A 49 -18.76 2.73 -1.39
N ALA A 50 -18.02 3.30 -0.44
CA ALA A 50 -18.58 3.80 0.82
C ALA A 50 -19.56 4.96 0.56
N PRO A 51 -20.47 5.29 1.50
CA PRO A 51 -21.47 6.35 1.28
C PRO A 51 -20.88 7.69 0.83
N PHE A 52 -19.80 8.15 1.48
CA PHE A 52 -19.10 9.39 1.11
C PHE A 52 -18.41 9.31 -0.26
N GLN A 53 -18.17 8.10 -0.77
CA GLN A 53 -17.52 7.87 -2.07
C GLN A 53 -18.50 7.88 -3.26
N LYS A 54 -19.80 8.03 -2.99
CA LYS A 54 -20.85 8.02 -4.00
C LYS A 54 -21.12 9.43 -4.52
N GLY A 55 -21.83 9.51 -5.65
CA GLY A 55 -22.22 10.78 -6.25
C GLY A 55 -21.09 11.53 -6.97
N GLY A 56 -19.89 10.97 -7.07
CA GLY A 56 -18.77 11.54 -7.82
C GLY A 56 -17.94 10.47 -8.55
N THR A 57 -16.75 10.86 -9.00
CA THR A 57 -15.86 10.06 -9.85
C THR A 57 -14.67 9.44 -9.10
N GLU A 58 -14.83 9.13 -7.81
CA GLU A 58 -13.76 8.55 -6.99
C GLU A 58 -13.19 7.25 -7.56
N HIS A 59 -14.01 6.41 -8.16
CA HIS A 59 -13.57 5.21 -8.86
C HIS A 59 -12.59 5.50 -10.02
N LEU A 60 -12.73 6.64 -10.71
CA LEU A 60 -11.77 7.08 -11.72
C LEU A 60 -10.43 7.49 -11.10
N THR A 61 -10.45 8.01 -9.87
CA THR A 61 -9.22 8.30 -9.11
C THR A 61 -8.48 7.02 -8.73
N PHE A 62 -9.20 5.94 -8.36
CA PHE A 62 -8.58 4.64 -8.10
C PHE A 62 -7.90 4.09 -9.35
N ILE A 63 -8.54 4.22 -10.52
CA ILE A 63 -7.93 3.87 -11.81
C ILE A 63 -6.68 4.74 -12.09
N SER A 64 -6.72 6.03 -11.74
CA SER A 64 -5.55 6.91 -11.85
C SER A 64 -4.41 6.47 -10.93
N HIS A 65 -4.70 6.01 -9.70
CA HIS A 65 -3.69 5.45 -8.79
C HIS A 65 -3.05 4.20 -9.39
N ILE A 66 -3.84 3.27 -9.92
CA ILE A 66 -3.37 2.03 -10.56
C ILE A 66 -2.48 2.36 -11.78
N THR A 67 -2.91 3.31 -12.61
CA THR A 67 -2.17 3.75 -13.81
C THR A 67 -0.83 4.39 -13.44
N LEU A 68 -0.80 5.22 -12.40
CA LEU A 68 0.43 5.82 -11.89
C LEU A 68 1.38 4.75 -11.34
N ALA A 69 0.88 3.80 -10.55
CA ALA A 69 1.69 2.71 -10.01
C ALA A 69 2.32 1.84 -11.12
N SER A 70 1.55 1.50 -12.15
CA SER A 70 2.06 0.77 -13.33
C SER A 70 3.15 1.55 -14.07
N SER A 71 2.98 2.87 -14.23
CA SER A 71 3.97 3.74 -14.87
C SER A 71 5.28 3.80 -14.08
N LEU A 72 5.19 3.90 -12.74
CA LEU A 72 6.34 3.87 -11.85
C LEU A 72 7.08 2.52 -11.91
N LEU A 73 6.33 1.41 -11.88
CA LEU A 73 6.89 0.05 -11.95
C LEU A 73 7.62 -0.21 -13.28
N SER A 74 7.04 0.28 -14.39
CA SER A 74 7.63 0.14 -15.72
C SER A 74 8.90 0.98 -15.87
N SER A 75 8.99 2.10 -15.16
CA SER A 75 10.11 3.05 -15.25
C SER A 75 11.28 2.73 -14.34
N ASP A 76 11.11 1.83 -13.36
CA ASP A 76 12.15 1.48 -12.39
C ASP A 76 12.37 -0.05 -12.31
N PRO A 77 13.48 -0.57 -12.86
CA PRO A 77 13.76 -2.00 -12.79
C PRO A 77 14.08 -2.50 -11.37
N ASN A 78 14.35 -1.60 -10.40
CA ASN A 78 14.61 -1.96 -9.00
C ASN A 78 13.34 -1.90 -8.13
N ALA A 79 12.19 -1.61 -8.74
CA ALA A 79 10.94 -1.48 -8.02
C ALA A 79 10.18 -2.80 -7.87
N LEU A 80 9.51 -2.93 -6.72
CA LEU A 80 8.51 -3.94 -6.42
C LEU A 80 7.23 -3.20 -6.06
N LEU A 81 6.16 -3.45 -6.80
CA LEU A 81 4.84 -2.90 -6.52
C LEU A 81 4.14 -3.77 -5.48
N VAL A 82 3.77 -3.18 -4.35
CA VAL A 82 2.84 -3.80 -3.40
C VAL A 82 1.50 -3.06 -3.50
N ILE A 83 0.47 -3.80 -3.90
CA ILE A 83 -0.92 -3.34 -3.85
C ILE A 83 -1.47 -3.77 -2.50
N SER A 84 -1.79 -2.81 -1.63
CA SER A 84 -2.16 -3.10 -0.23
C SER A 84 -3.58 -2.64 0.08
N GLY A 85 -4.36 -3.58 0.62
CA GLY A 85 -5.74 -3.38 1.02
C GLY A 85 -6.47 -4.72 1.18
N GLY A 86 -7.04 -4.95 2.36
CA GLY A 86 -7.56 -6.25 2.75
C GLY A 86 -9.04 -6.48 2.47
N TYR A 87 -9.58 -7.51 3.12
CA TYR A 87 -10.97 -7.91 3.01
C TYR A 87 -11.88 -7.04 3.91
N THR A 88 -12.27 -5.87 3.41
CA THR A 88 -12.92 -4.82 4.21
C THR A 88 -14.46 -4.81 4.17
N ARG A 89 -15.08 -5.72 3.42
CA ARG A 89 -16.53 -5.77 3.16
C ARG A 89 -17.05 -7.21 3.21
N LYS A 90 -18.26 -7.39 3.74
CA LYS A 90 -18.92 -8.72 3.83
C LYS A 90 -19.70 -9.05 2.56
N GLU A 91 -20.06 -8.02 1.80
CA GLU A 91 -20.82 -8.08 0.56
C GLU A 91 -20.06 -8.82 -0.55
N VAL A 92 -18.73 -8.85 -0.46
CA VAL A 92 -17.88 -9.56 -1.41
C VAL A 92 -16.73 -10.23 -0.65
N ARG A 93 -16.41 -11.46 -1.06
CA ARG A 93 -15.22 -12.18 -0.57
C ARG A 93 -14.03 -11.89 -1.48
N LYS A 94 -13.64 -10.61 -1.54
CA LYS A 94 -12.52 -10.12 -2.34
C LYS A 94 -11.83 -9.00 -1.56
N SER A 95 -10.50 -9.01 -1.54
CA SER A 95 -9.72 -7.92 -0.94
C SER A 95 -9.74 -6.69 -1.85
N GLU A 96 -9.50 -5.52 -1.27
CA GLU A 96 -9.30 -4.31 -2.07
C GLU A 96 -8.10 -4.46 -3.03
N ALA A 97 -7.00 -5.06 -2.57
CA ALA A 97 -5.79 -5.29 -3.36
C ALA A 97 -6.04 -6.18 -4.59
N ARG A 98 -6.81 -7.26 -4.44
CA ARG A 98 -7.20 -8.13 -5.55
C ARG A 98 -8.04 -7.37 -6.57
N GLY A 99 -9.00 -6.56 -6.12
CA GLY A 99 -9.82 -5.73 -7.02
C GLY A 99 -8.97 -4.75 -7.82
N TYR A 100 -8.01 -4.07 -7.19
CA TYR A 100 -7.10 -3.15 -7.87
C TYR A 100 -6.19 -3.87 -8.88
N PHE A 101 -5.71 -5.07 -8.55
CA PHE A 101 -4.92 -5.90 -9.46
C PHE A 101 -5.70 -6.27 -10.72
N GLU A 102 -6.94 -6.75 -10.56
CA GLU A 102 -7.83 -7.12 -11.67
C GLU A 102 -8.11 -5.93 -12.61
N VAL A 103 -8.31 -4.73 -12.06
CA VAL A 103 -8.47 -3.52 -12.87
C VAL A 103 -7.22 -3.24 -13.70
N GLY A 104 -6.02 -3.45 -13.15
CA GLY A 104 -4.80 -3.31 -13.91
C GLY A 104 -4.65 -4.34 -15.04
N VAL A 105 -5.11 -5.58 -14.83
CA VAL A 105 -5.18 -6.61 -15.87
C VAL A 105 -6.17 -6.21 -16.97
N GLU A 106 -7.40 -5.83 -16.60
CA GLU A 106 -8.45 -5.43 -17.54
C GLU A 106 -8.03 -4.23 -18.40
N ARG A 107 -7.21 -3.35 -17.85
CA ARG A 107 -6.66 -2.17 -18.54
C ARG A 107 -5.36 -2.44 -19.31
N GLY A 108 -4.87 -3.68 -19.32
CA GLY A 108 -3.64 -4.05 -20.02
C GLY A 108 -2.37 -3.42 -19.43
N LEU A 109 -2.40 -3.04 -18.15
CA LEU A 109 -1.26 -2.43 -17.44
C LEU A 109 -0.26 -3.48 -16.93
N TRP A 110 -0.71 -4.71 -16.74
CA TRP A 110 0.09 -5.89 -16.40
C TRP A 110 -0.67 -7.18 -16.75
N SER A 111 0.03 -8.31 -16.85
CA SER A 111 -0.55 -9.61 -17.20
C SER A 111 -1.15 -10.35 -16.01
N GLU A 112 -2.12 -11.22 -16.28
CA GLU A 112 -2.71 -12.15 -15.30
C GLU A 112 -1.73 -13.28 -14.92
N GLU A 113 -0.96 -13.77 -15.89
CA GLU A 113 -0.09 -14.97 -15.81
C GLU A 113 1.21 -14.75 -15.04
N GLY A 114 1.62 -13.49 -14.89
CA GLY A 114 2.81 -13.14 -14.15
C GLY A 114 2.54 -11.83 -13.47
N MET A 115 2.78 -11.79 -12.17
CA MET A 115 2.88 -10.57 -11.37
C MET A 115 4.02 -9.69 -11.89
N ASP A 116 3.99 -9.27 -13.15
CA ASP A 116 5.04 -8.63 -13.94
C ASP A 116 6.45 -9.18 -13.63
N ASN A 117 6.71 -10.44 -13.99
CA ASN A 117 7.94 -11.17 -13.65
C ASN A 117 8.25 -11.27 -12.14
N GLY A 118 7.21 -11.27 -11.28
CA GLY A 118 7.36 -11.32 -9.82
C GLY A 118 7.57 -9.95 -9.16
N ARG A 119 7.30 -8.86 -9.87
CA ARG A 119 7.42 -7.47 -9.40
C ARG A 119 6.12 -6.85 -8.88
N ILE A 120 5.04 -7.60 -8.80
CA ILE A 120 3.78 -7.17 -8.16
C ILE A 120 3.45 -8.13 -7.00
N ILE A 121 3.08 -7.60 -5.85
CA ILE A 121 2.64 -8.39 -4.68
C ILE A 121 1.30 -7.81 -4.21
N LEU A 122 0.39 -8.71 -3.83
CA LEU A 122 -0.86 -8.33 -3.17
C LEU A 122 -0.70 -8.50 -1.67
N GLU A 123 -0.94 -7.42 -0.94
CA GLU A 123 -1.02 -7.41 0.51
C GLU A 123 -2.49 -7.29 0.90
N GLU A 124 -3.09 -8.41 1.31
CA GLU A 124 -4.54 -8.55 1.52
C GLU A 124 -4.94 -8.49 3.01
N GLY A 125 -4.03 -8.07 3.89
CA GLY A 125 -4.26 -7.99 5.34
C GLY A 125 -4.47 -6.58 5.89
N ALA A 126 -4.16 -5.52 5.13
CA ALA A 126 -4.31 -4.14 5.61
C ALA A 126 -5.78 -3.71 5.75
N LEU A 127 -6.15 -3.20 6.93
CA LEU A 127 -7.51 -2.76 7.25
C LEU A 127 -7.64 -1.24 7.42
N ASP A 128 -6.52 -0.53 7.41
CA ASP A 128 -6.43 0.92 7.50
C ASP A 128 -5.14 1.43 6.83
N SER A 129 -4.94 2.75 6.82
CA SER A 129 -3.77 3.38 6.16
C SER A 129 -2.43 3.07 6.83
N PHE A 130 -2.40 2.83 8.14
CA PHE A 130 -1.16 2.46 8.83
C PHE A 130 -0.80 1.00 8.50
N GLY A 131 -1.80 0.12 8.51
CA GLY A 131 -1.70 -1.26 8.04
C GLY A 131 -1.19 -1.33 6.60
N ASN A 132 -1.68 -0.45 5.71
CA ASN A 132 -1.16 -0.39 4.33
C ASN A 132 0.36 -0.16 4.29
N LEU A 133 0.87 0.78 5.08
CA LEU A 133 2.30 1.07 5.14
C LEU A 133 3.08 -0.08 5.80
N LEU A 134 2.68 -0.50 6.99
CA LEU A 134 3.39 -1.54 7.75
C LEU A 134 3.40 -2.88 7.02
N ARG A 135 2.22 -3.36 6.59
CA ARG A 135 2.12 -4.62 5.87
C ARG A 135 2.71 -4.52 4.47
N GLY A 136 2.68 -3.34 3.85
CA GLY A 136 3.40 -3.05 2.61
C GLY A 136 4.92 -3.23 2.74
N LEU A 137 5.53 -2.71 3.82
CA LEU A 137 6.95 -2.93 4.13
C LEU A 137 7.25 -4.42 4.35
N LEU A 138 6.40 -5.13 5.09
CA LEU A 138 6.56 -6.57 5.33
C LEU A 138 6.44 -7.39 4.05
N ALA A 139 5.46 -7.10 3.20
CA ALA A 139 5.27 -7.74 1.90
C ALA A 139 6.48 -7.50 0.98
N PHE A 140 7.04 -6.29 0.99
CA PHE A 140 8.29 -6.00 0.28
C PHE A 140 9.45 -6.85 0.83
N TRP A 141 9.63 -6.91 2.15
CA TRP A 141 10.70 -7.68 2.76
C TRP A 141 10.59 -9.18 2.44
N ARG A 142 9.38 -9.74 2.45
CA ARG A 142 9.11 -11.12 2.01
C ARG A 142 9.49 -11.36 0.55
N GLY A 143 9.10 -10.44 -0.34
CA GLY A 143 9.35 -10.56 -1.77
C GLY A 143 10.81 -10.31 -2.18
N ALA A 144 11.47 -9.35 -1.56
CA ALA A 144 12.83 -8.92 -1.92
C ALA A 144 13.94 -9.53 -1.02
N GLY A 145 13.57 -10.14 0.10
CA GLY A 145 14.52 -10.67 1.10
C GLY A 145 15.31 -9.58 1.83
N ARG A 146 14.88 -8.31 1.75
CA ARG A 146 15.50 -7.13 2.38
C ARG A 146 14.48 -6.02 2.56
N TRP A 147 14.75 -5.09 3.46
CA TRP A 147 13.95 -3.87 3.61
C TRP A 147 14.20 -2.88 2.45
N PRO A 148 13.21 -2.06 2.07
CA PRO A 148 13.38 -1.13 0.97
C PRO A 148 14.31 0.03 1.37
N GLY A 149 15.15 0.49 0.43
CA GLY A 149 15.89 1.74 0.58
C GLY A 149 15.04 2.96 0.21
N LYS A 150 13.93 2.75 -0.51
CA LYS A 150 12.99 3.79 -0.93
C LYS A 150 11.55 3.28 -0.91
N VAL A 151 10.62 4.11 -0.49
CA VAL A 151 9.17 3.88 -0.52
C VAL A 151 8.50 5.03 -1.28
N THR A 152 7.80 4.71 -2.36
CA THR A 152 6.89 5.64 -3.04
C THR A 152 5.46 5.23 -2.74
N VAL A 153 4.72 6.06 -2.00
CA VAL A 153 3.32 5.83 -1.67
C VAL A 153 2.42 6.47 -2.74
N VAL A 154 1.49 5.70 -3.30
CA VAL A 154 0.43 6.17 -4.21
C VAL A 154 -0.91 6.06 -3.48
N SER A 155 -1.56 7.20 -3.24
CA SER A 155 -2.79 7.29 -2.45
C SER A 155 -3.59 8.55 -2.81
N HIS A 156 -4.69 8.80 -2.08
CA HIS A 156 -5.34 10.10 -2.10
C HIS A 156 -4.43 11.20 -1.56
N GLY A 157 -4.38 12.35 -2.26
CA GLY A 157 -3.57 13.51 -1.89
C GLY A 157 -3.94 14.07 -0.52
N PHE A 158 -5.23 14.18 -0.21
CA PHE A 158 -5.70 14.64 1.10
C PHE A 158 -5.26 13.76 2.29
N LYS A 159 -4.70 12.56 2.05
CA LYS A 159 -4.14 11.69 3.09
C LYS A 159 -2.64 11.89 3.34
N GLY A 160 -1.96 12.71 2.54
CA GLY A 160 -0.51 12.88 2.54
C GLY A 160 0.03 13.23 3.93
N GLU A 161 -0.54 14.25 4.55
CA GLU A 161 -0.20 14.70 5.91
C GLU A 161 -0.29 13.58 6.95
N ARG A 162 -1.36 12.77 6.92
CA ARG A 162 -1.49 11.60 7.82
C ARG A 162 -0.41 10.56 7.55
N PHE A 163 -0.09 10.28 6.30
CA PHE A 163 0.96 9.32 5.97
C PHE A 163 2.34 9.82 6.41
N LEU A 164 2.68 11.07 6.13
CA LEU A 164 4.03 11.58 6.32
C LEU A 164 4.29 11.98 7.77
N ARG A 165 3.41 12.78 8.39
CA ARG A 165 3.62 13.29 9.75
C ARG A 165 3.28 12.30 10.84
N LEU A 166 2.41 11.32 10.57
CA LEU A 166 1.98 10.34 11.57
C LEU A 166 2.53 8.94 11.27
N HIS A 167 2.12 8.30 10.17
CA HIS A 167 2.47 6.89 9.91
C HIS A 167 3.97 6.68 9.67
N CYS A 168 4.55 7.45 8.75
CA CYS A 168 5.97 7.39 8.43
C CYS A 168 6.81 7.83 9.63
N ARG A 169 6.35 8.84 10.39
CA ARG A 169 6.99 9.27 11.63
C ARG A 169 7.02 8.15 12.68
N ALA A 170 5.88 7.51 12.96
CA ALA A 170 5.79 6.42 13.92
C ALA A 170 6.69 5.23 13.52
N LEU A 171 6.73 4.90 12.23
CA LEU A 171 7.56 3.82 11.70
C LEU A 171 9.00 4.25 11.38
N ARG A 172 9.37 5.51 11.60
CA ARG A 172 10.67 6.10 11.23
C ARG A 172 11.12 5.78 9.80
N VAL A 173 10.17 5.85 8.86
CA VAL A 173 10.41 5.78 7.42
C VAL A 173 10.51 7.22 6.90
N GLY A 174 11.55 7.57 6.14
CA GLY A 174 11.71 8.93 5.60
C GLY A 174 12.33 9.95 6.56
N LEU A 175 12.58 9.56 7.82
CA LEU A 175 13.31 10.38 8.80
C LEU A 175 14.80 10.02 8.74
N GLY A 176 15.65 11.00 8.46
CA GLY A 176 17.09 10.83 8.68
C GLY A 176 17.40 10.67 10.16
N ARG A 177 18.47 9.94 10.48
CA ARG A 177 19.03 9.83 11.85
C ARG A 177 19.03 11.19 12.56
N GLY A 178 18.29 11.32 13.67
CA GLY A 178 18.28 12.52 14.53
C GLY A 178 17.01 13.40 14.51
N GLY A 179 15.94 12.99 13.81
CA GLY A 179 14.66 13.73 13.78
C GLY A 179 13.82 13.70 15.06
N ASP A 180 14.45 13.62 16.24
CA ASP A 180 13.80 13.77 17.54
C ASP A 180 13.84 15.24 18.03
N GLU A 181 14.45 16.16 17.28
CA GLU A 181 14.32 17.57 17.57
C GLU A 181 13.00 18.08 17.02
N GLU A 182 12.15 18.55 17.93
CA GLU A 182 10.93 19.32 17.70
C GLU A 182 11.23 20.50 16.75
N GLY A 183 11.20 20.23 15.43
CA GLY A 183 11.22 21.27 14.42
C GLY A 183 9.92 22.06 14.52
N GLU A 184 10.06 23.35 14.84
CA GLU A 184 8.99 24.34 14.95
C GLU A 184 7.92 24.15 13.85
N GLU A 185 6.66 24.25 14.27
CA GLU A 185 5.50 24.34 13.38
C GLU A 185 5.66 25.59 12.50
N GLY A 186 6.23 25.41 11.31
CA GLY A 186 6.14 26.39 10.24
C GLY A 186 4.69 26.46 9.74
N GLU A 187 3.98 27.49 10.16
CA GLU A 187 2.74 27.93 9.53
C GLU A 187 3.00 28.29 8.07
N GLY A 188 2.24 27.68 7.17
CA GLY A 188 2.06 28.13 5.80
C GLY A 188 3.17 27.70 4.83
N ASP A 189 2.81 26.84 3.88
CA ASP A 189 3.01 27.16 2.46
C ASP A 189 2.12 26.24 1.61
N GLU A 190 1.61 26.82 0.52
CA GLU A 190 0.58 26.29 -0.37
C GLU A 190 0.85 24.86 -0.87
N VAL A 191 -0.19 24.03 -0.81
CA VAL A 191 -0.19 22.64 -1.28
C VAL A 191 -0.14 22.63 -2.81
N ASN A 192 1.06 22.63 -3.37
CA ASN A 192 1.27 22.28 -4.78
C ASN A 192 1.20 20.75 -4.94
N GLU A 193 0.41 20.27 -5.90
CA GLU A 193 0.41 18.86 -6.30
C GLU A 193 1.80 18.44 -6.83
N GLY A 194 2.67 17.96 -5.94
CA GLY A 194 4.03 17.64 -6.37
C GLY A 194 4.96 17.17 -5.27
N LYS A 195 4.91 15.86 -4.96
CA LYS A 195 6.03 15.07 -4.43
C LYS A 195 6.72 15.63 -3.18
N GLU A 196 6.21 15.32 -1.99
CA GLU A 196 6.96 15.51 -0.75
C GLU A 196 8.01 14.41 -0.57
N VAL A 197 9.24 14.79 -0.19
CA VAL A 197 10.39 13.89 -0.03
C VAL A 197 11.01 14.06 1.35
N GLY A 198 11.08 12.97 2.13
CA GLY A 198 11.95 12.88 3.29
C GLY A 198 13.35 12.43 2.87
N LYS A 199 14.38 13.29 3.02
CA LYS A 199 15.79 12.96 2.73
C LYS A 199 16.54 12.71 4.05
N GLY A 200 17.08 11.50 4.21
CA GLY A 200 17.87 11.14 5.39
C GLY A 200 18.66 9.85 5.22
N ARG A 201 19.61 9.56 6.13
CA ARG A 201 20.18 8.21 6.27
C ARG A 201 19.07 7.28 6.79
N GLY A 202 18.54 6.43 5.94
CA GLY A 202 17.38 5.58 6.20
C GLY A 202 16.61 5.30 4.89
N VAL A 203 15.34 4.93 5.02
CA VAL A 203 14.44 4.72 3.87
C VAL A 203 14.01 6.07 3.30
N GLU A 204 14.27 6.35 2.01
CA GLU A 204 13.69 7.53 1.32
C GLU A 204 12.17 7.36 1.20
N VAL A 205 11.38 8.39 1.50
CA VAL A 205 9.92 8.36 1.30
C VAL A 205 9.51 9.41 0.29
N VAL A 206 8.67 9.01 -0.65
CA VAL A 206 7.98 9.87 -1.61
C VAL A 206 6.48 9.63 -1.51
N PHE A 207 5.68 10.68 -1.37
CA PHE A 207 4.22 10.58 -1.44
C PHE A 207 3.68 11.19 -2.73
N LEU A 208 2.93 10.39 -3.51
CA LEU A 208 2.30 10.79 -4.75
C LEU A 208 0.77 10.70 -4.59
N GLY A 209 0.19 11.84 -4.21
CA GLY A 209 -1.24 12.02 -4.05
C GLY A 209 -1.96 12.23 -5.38
N ARG A 210 -3.14 11.61 -5.54
CA ARG A 210 -4.14 12.04 -6.54
C ARG A 210 -5.50 12.15 -5.88
N ASN A 211 -6.14 13.30 -6.01
CA ASN A 211 -7.47 13.53 -5.47
C ASN A 211 -8.56 13.30 -6.53
N PRO A 212 -9.79 13.02 -6.11
CA PRO A 212 -10.94 13.10 -6.98
C PRO A 212 -11.09 14.48 -7.62
N SER A 213 -11.60 14.51 -8.84
CA SER A 213 -11.83 15.73 -9.62
C SER A 213 -12.82 16.69 -8.96
N PHE A 214 -13.66 16.23 -8.02
CA PHE A 214 -14.51 17.13 -7.23
C PHE A 214 -13.71 18.03 -6.27
N MET A 215 -12.46 17.69 -5.99
CA MET A 215 -11.56 18.47 -5.13
C MET A 215 -10.65 19.42 -5.92
N ASP A 216 -10.72 19.39 -7.25
CA ASP A 216 -9.91 20.24 -8.13
C ASP A 216 -10.74 21.48 -8.54
N PRO A 217 -10.38 22.71 -8.09
CA PRO A 217 -11.11 23.93 -8.42
C PRO A 217 -11.20 24.23 -9.93
N GLU A 218 -10.31 23.67 -10.75
CA GLU A 218 -10.32 23.84 -12.21
C GLU A 218 -11.18 22.78 -12.93
N SER A 219 -11.63 21.75 -12.22
CA SER A 219 -12.43 20.67 -12.76
C SER A 219 -13.90 21.08 -12.93
N ALA A 220 -14.53 20.63 -14.02
CA ALA A 220 -15.97 20.77 -14.21
C ALA A 220 -16.81 19.97 -13.18
N GLU A 221 -16.19 19.04 -12.45
CA GLU A 221 -16.81 18.23 -11.40
C GLU A 221 -16.59 18.81 -9.99
N PHE A 222 -15.95 19.98 -9.87
CA PHE A 222 -15.64 20.61 -8.58
C PHE A 222 -16.89 20.76 -7.70
N ASP A 223 -16.76 20.35 -6.44
CA ASP A 223 -17.80 20.43 -5.42
C ASP A 223 -17.16 20.87 -4.10
N GLU A 224 -17.35 22.15 -3.78
CA GLU A 224 -16.78 22.79 -2.58
C GLU A 224 -17.29 22.13 -1.30
N GLU A 225 -18.60 21.87 -1.19
CA GLU A 225 -19.21 21.26 0.00
C GLU A 225 -18.68 19.84 0.22
N LYS A 226 -18.61 19.03 -0.86
CA LYS A 226 -18.06 17.68 -0.76
C LYS A 226 -16.55 17.70 -0.46
N CYS A 227 -15.82 18.68 -0.97
CA CYS A 227 -14.41 18.88 -0.64
C CYS A 227 -14.24 19.18 0.86
N GLU A 228 -15.01 20.12 1.40
CA GLU A 228 -15.00 20.48 2.82
C GLU A 228 -15.37 19.28 3.71
N ASP A 229 -16.41 18.51 3.38
CA ASP A 229 -16.78 17.31 4.13
C ASP A 229 -15.68 16.24 4.10
N THR A 230 -15.05 16.04 2.94
CA THR A 230 -13.95 15.07 2.78
C THR A 230 -12.73 15.48 3.61
N ILE A 231 -12.34 16.75 3.54
CA ILE A 231 -11.21 17.29 4.30
C ILE A 231 -11.51 17.32 5.81
N GLY A 232 -12.72 17.73 6.20
CA GLY A 232 -13.17 17.70 7.59
C GLY A 232 -13.17 16.29 8.17
N GLY A 233 -13.69 15.32 7.41
CA GLY A 233 -13.69 13.90 7.76
C GLY A 233 -12.27 13.34 7.92
N GLU A 234 -11.35 13.68 7.00
CA GLU A 234 -9.94 13.30 7.13
C GLU A 234 -9.27 13.97 8.33
N ARG A 235 -9.52 15.26 8.59
CA ARG A 235 -8.94 15.99 9.73
C ARG A 235 -9.39 15.39 11.07
N GLU A 236 -10.67 15.09 11.22
CA GLU A 236 -11.24 14.61 12.49
C GLU A 236 -11.09 13.11 12.72
N LYS A 237 -11.48 12.31 11.72
CA LYS A 237 -11.62 10.85 11.84
C LYS A 237 -10.48 10.09 11.16
N GLY A 238 -9.66 10.80 10.38
CA GLY A 238 -8.41 10.33 9.81
C GLY A 238 -7.25 10.78 10.67
N TYR A 239 -6.61 11.89 10.30
CA TYR A 239 -5.45 12.49 10.97
C TYR A 239 -5.64 12.63 12.49
N GLY A 240 -6.73 13.25 12.94
CA GLY A 240 -6.97 13.55 14.35
C GLY A 240 -6.94 12.31 15.25
N GLU A 241 -7.50 11.19 14.79
CA GLU A 241 -7.45 9.92 15.52
C GLU A 241 -6.05 9.35 15.65
N TRP A 242 -5.29 9.38 14.55
CA TRP A 242 -3.92 8.86 14.54
C TRP A 242 -2.95 9.75 15.30
N ARG A 243 -3.25 11.05 15.41
CA ARG A 243 -2.45 11.98 16.22
C ARG A 243 -2.48 11.59 17.70
N GLU A 244 -3.63 11.14 18.19
CA GLU A 244 -3.81 10.71 19.59
C GLU A 244 -3.39 9.24 19.83
N ASP A 245 -3.19 8.45 18.76
CA ASP A 245 -2.85 7.03 18.80
C ASP A 245 -1.94 6.66 17.62
N LEU A 246 -0.68 7.12 17.67
CA LEU A 246 0.30 7.02 16.58
C LEU A 246 0.57 5.58 16.13
N TRP A 247 0.47 4.62 17.04
CA TRP A 247 0.70 3.20 16.76
C TRP A 247 -0.58 2.44 16.42
N GLY A 248 -1.74 3.11 16.50
CA GLY A 248 -3.04 2.52 16.26
C GLY A 248 -3.41 1.41 17.22
N THR A 249 -2.82 1.37 18.42
CA THR A 249 -3.03 0.28 19.39
C THR A 249 -4.16 0.58 20.37
N GLY A 250 -4.68 1.80 20.36
CA GLY A 250 -5.81 2.24 21.14
C GLY A 250 -7.14 1.61 20.70
N LYS A 251 -8.08 1.57 21.65
CA LYS A 251 -9.40 0.93 21.50
C LYS A 251 -10.17 1.41 20.27
N ARG A 252 -10.08 2.70 19.94
CA ARG A 252 -10.83 3.31 18.82
C ARG A 252 -10.37 2.80 17.46
N LEU A 253 -9.06 2.85 17.19
CA LEU A 253 -8.50 2.42 15.91
C LEU A 253 -8.57 0.90 15.74
N ARG A 254 -8.35 0.15 16.83
CA ARG A 254 -8.59 -1.31 16.85
C ARG A 254 -10.04 -1.66 16.55
N GLY A 255 -11.00 -0.99 17.19
CA GLY A 255 -12.43 -1.19 16.93
C GLY A 255 -12.83 -0.89 15.49
N LYS A 256 -12.19 0.10 14.85
CA LYS A 256 -12.37 0.34 13.41
C LYS A 256 -11.85 -0.82 12.56
N ARG A 257 -10.69 -1.40 12.90
CA ARG A 257 -10.18 -2.60 12.22
C ARG A 257 -11.12 -3.80 12.45
N ASP A 258 -11.66 -3.98 13.65
CA ASP A 258 -12.65 -5.01 13.96
C ASP A 258 -13.92 -4.89 13.11
N ALA A 259 -14.41 -3.67 12.93
CA ALA A 259 -15.58 -3.41 12.09
C ALA A 259 -15.33 -3.67 10.60
N ARG A 260 -14.09 -3.47 10.12
CA ARG A 260 -13.71 -3.66 8.72
C ARG A 260 -13.32 -5.08 8.39
N ASP A 261 -12.78 -5.81 9.35
CA ASP A 261 -12.30 -7.16 9.15
C ASP A 261 -13.48 -8.12 8.99
N ALA A 262 -14.02 -8.13 7.78
CA ALA A 262 -15.25 -8.83 7.44
C ALA A 262 -15.10 -10.35 7.51
N TRP A 263 -13.87 -10.87 7.35
CA TRP A 263 -13.61 -12.28 7.08
C TRP A 263 -12.54 -12.95 7.96
N GLY A 264 -11.98 -12.27 8.97
CA GLY A 264 -11.14 -12.97 9.96
C GLY A 264 -9.69 -13.20 9.53
N GLY A 265 -9.16 -12.45 8.57
CA GLY A 265 -7.75 -12.58 8.16
C GLY A 265 -7.48 -13.38 6.88
N GLY A 266 -8.48 -13.72 6.07
CA GLY A 266 -8.25 -14.19 4.69
C GLY A 266 -9.01 -15.46 4.27
N MET A 267 -8.65 -15.98 3.10
CA MET A 267 -9.40 -16.99 2.32
C MET A 267 -9.47 -18.38 2.98
N GLU A 268 -8.67 -18.69 4.00
CA GLU A 268 -8.48 -20.08 4.46
C GLU A 268 -9.50 -20.55 5.51
N ASN A 269 -10.06 -19.66 6.32
CA ASN A 269 -10.95 -20.09 7.41
C ASN A 269 -12.40 -19.83 7.04
N GLY A 270 -12.99 -20.76 6.29
CA GLY A 270 -14.42 -20.79 5.93
C GLY A 270 -15.37 -21.04 7.11
N VAL A 271 -15.07 -20.47 8.28
CA VAL A 271 -15.87 -20.63 9.49
C VAL A 271 -16.30 -19.24 9.96
N ASP A 272 -17.62 -19.01 9.99
CA ASP A 272 -18.29 -17.85 10.58
C ASP A 272 -18.12 -17.82 12.11
N ASP A 273 -16.94 -18.13 12.64
CA ASP A 273 -16.69 -18.15 14.07
C ASP A 273 -15.99 -16.86 14.48
N LYS A 274 -16.70 -16.02 15.23
CA LYS A 274 -16.14 -14.81 15.86
C LYS A 274 -15.20 -15.15 17.03
N MET A 275 -15.02 -16.43 17.35
CA MET A 275 -14.13 -16.90 18.40
C MET A 275 -12.67 -17.00 17.91
N GLY A 276 -11.77 -16.25 18.55
CA GLY A 276 -10.32 -16.44 18.40
C GLY A 276 -9.71 -15.82 17.15
N LYS A 277 -10.07 -14.56 16.84
CA LYS A 277 -9.58 -13.85 15.66
C LYS A 277 -8.18 -13.29 15.89
N GLU A 278 -7.20 -13.86 15.21
CA GLU A 278 -5.82 -13.38 15.24
C GLU A 278 -5.50 -12.53 14.01
N ARG A 279 -4.76 -11.43 14.23
CA ARG A 279 -4.17 -10.61 13.16
C ARG A 279 -2.65 -10.62 13.28
N PRO A 280 -1.99 -11.70 12.86
CA PRO A 280 -0.53 -11.73 12.85
C PRO A 280 0.05 -10.72 11.86
N LEU A 281 1.26 -10.26 12.16
CA LEU A 281 2.15 -9.62 11.20
C LEU A 281 3.03 -10.65 10.50
N PHE A 282 3.33 -11.76 11.19
CA PHE A 282 4.20 -12.85 10.70
C PHE A 282 3.49 -14.21 10.68
N GLU A 283 3.81 -15.03 9.68
CA GLU A 283 3.30 -16.39 9.55
C GLU A 283 3.97 -17.37 10.52
N SER A 284 5.18 -17.03 10.99
CA SER A 284 5.95 -17.85 11.94
C SER A 284 6.87 -17.01 12.82
N GLU A 285 7.27 -17.58 13.95
CA GLU A 285 8.28 -16.99 14.84
C GLU A 285 9.64 -16.88 14.14
N GLU A 286 10.02 -17.86 13.33
CA GLU A 286 11.24 -17.83 12.54
C GLU A 286 11.27 -16.67 11.55
N GLU A 287 10.13 -16.41 10.89
CA GLU A 287 9.99 -15.26 9.99
C GLU A 287 10.12 -13.94 10.76
N ARG A 288 9.41 -13.82 11.89
CA ARG A 288 9.49 -12.66 12.77
C ARG A 288 10.92 -12.36 13.21
N VAL A 289 11.65 -13.37 13.68
CA VAL A 289 13.04 -13.25 14.08
C VAL A 289 13.93 -12.82 12.91
N LYS A 290 13.75 -13.42 11.72
CA LYS A 290 14.52 -13.06 10.51
C LYS A 290 14.27 -11.63 10.04
N SER A 291 13.06 -11.10 10.25
CA SER A 291 12.72 -9.74 9.87
C SER A 291 13.48 -8.68 10.68
N GLY A 292 13.86 -9.02 11.92
CA GLY A 292 14.43 -8.09 12.90
C GLY A 292 13.41 -7.14 13.53
N LEU A 293 12.14 -7.17 13.12
CA LEU A 293 11.08 -6.36 13.71
C LEU A 293 10.66 -6.95 15.06
N ARG A 294 10.63 -6.11 16.11
CA ARG A 294 10.14 -6.53 17.43
C ARG A 294 8.66 -6.22 17.55
N THR A 295 7.90 -7.24 17.92
CA THR A 295 6.44 -7.16 18.06
C THR A 295 6.00 -7.76 19.39
N ARG A 296 4.74 -7.53 19.73
CA ARG A 296 4.04 -8.16 20.84
C ARG A 296 2.59 -8.43 20.44
N TRP A 297 1.97 -9.39 21.10
CA TRP A 297 0.53 -9.58 20.99
C TRP A 297 -0.21 -8.58 21.88
N LEU A 298 -1.28 -8.02 21.35
CA LEU A 298 -2.23 -7.17 22.07
C LEU A 298 -3.61 -7.82 22.02
N GLU A 299 -4.14 -8.15 23.19
CA GLU A 299 -5.46 -8.76 23.33
C GLU A 299 -6.56 -7.69 23.33
N GLY A 300 -7.72 -8.03 22.77
CA GLY A 300 -8.97 -7.28 22.90
C GLY A 300 -9.52 -7.40 24.31
N GLU A 301 -10.35 -6.43 24.73
CA GLU A 301 -10.99 -6.45 26.06
C GLU A 301 -11.88 -7.69 26.27
N ASP A 302 -12.43 -8.24 25.19
CA ASP A 302 -13.27 -9.45 25.20
C ASP A 302 -12.46 -10.75 25.07
N GLY A 303 -11.14 -10.67 24.84
CA GLY A 303 -10.27 -11.80 24.56
C GLY A 303 -10.56 -12.52 23.24
N LEU A 304 -11.48 -12.01 22.42
CA LEU A 304 -11.91 -12.66 21.17
C LEU A 304 -11.04 -12.28 19.99
N VAL A 305 -10.43 -11.09 20.02
CA VAL A 305 -9.53 -10.58 18.99
C VAL A 305 -8.15 -10.32 19.59
N ARG A 306 -7.10 -10.85 18.99
CA ARG A 306 -5.72 -10.43 19.28
C ARG A 306 -5.00 -9.98 18.03
N GLU A 307 -4.18 -8.96 18.17
CA GLU A 307 -3.43 -8.35 17.07
C GLU A 307 -1.96 -8.33 17.42
N GLU A 308 -1.12 -8.75 16.48
CA GLU A 308 0.31 -8.58 16.61
C GLU A 308 0.66 -7.14 16.21
N VAL A 309 1.31 -6.42 17.12
CA VAL A 309 1.64 -5.00 16.97
C VAL A 309 3.13 -4.79 17.19
N ILE A 310 3.68 -3.71 16.63
CA ILE A 310 5.07 -3.32 16.87
C ILE A 310 5.28 -3.01 18.36
N LEU A 311 6.42 -3.44 18.90
CA LEU A 311 6.86 -3.03 20.22
C LEU A 311 7.42 -1.61 20.14
N GLU A 312 6.81 -0.66 20.83
CA GLU A 312 7.23 0.75 20.81
C GLU A 312 8.61 0.97 21.42
N GLY A 313 9.32 2.02 21.00
CA GLY A 313 10.63 2.39 21.55
C GLY A 313 11.79 1.46 21.19
N VAL A 314 11.59 0.58 20.20
CA VAL A 314 12.63 -0.33 19.67
C VAL A 314 13.17 0.17 18.35
N ASP A 315 14.36 -0.27 17.94
CA ASP A 315 14.90 0.03 16.61
C ASP A 315 14.06 -0.61 15.51
N MET A 316 13.88 0.10 14.40
CA MET A 316 13.29 -0.50 13.20
C MET A 316 14.38 -1.12 12.33
N PRO A 317 14.15 -2.31 11.77
CA PRO A 317 15.18 -3.01 11.00
C PRO A 317 15.51 -2.35 9.65
N TRP A 318 14.74 -1.35 9.23
CA TRP A 318 14.97 -0.55 8.01
C TRP A 318 15.73 0.77 8.25
N GLU A 319 16.15 1.06 9.49
CA GLU A 319 16.96 2.25 9.80
C GLU A 319 18.43 2.13 9.36
N GLY A 320 18.87 0.94 8.93
CA GLY A 320 20.25 0.62 8.58
C GLY A 320 21.08 0.16 9.80
N GLU A 321 22.27 -0.41 9.56
CA GLU A 321 23.20 -0.76 10.65
C GLU A 321 23.69 0.51 11.36
N ARG A 322 23.74 0.45 12.71
CA ARG A 322 24.07 1.61 13.57
C ARG A 322 25.52 2.05 13.49
#